data_AF-A0A2D6IQI9-F1
#
_entry.id   AF-A0A2D6IQI9-F1
#
_cell.length_a   1.000
_cell.length_b   1.000
_cell.length_c   1.000
_cell.angle_alpha   90.00
_cell.angle_beta   90.00
_cell.angle_gamma   90.00
#
_symmetry.space_group_name_H-M   'P 1'
#
loop_
_entity.id
_entity.type
_entity.pdbx_description
1 polymer ?
#
loop_
_entity_poly.entity_id
_entity_poly.type
_entity_poly.pdbx_seq_one_letter_code
_entity_poly.pdbx_strand_id
1 'polypeptide(L)'
;MGNRKHWLKRSLFIWAVLPLFYLVFLIATGDLGANPQEFIERYLGTCTLVLLLVTYSISVKLNKAIPHLICCRRMVGIFSFVYMIFHFFAYIIFEHSFVMADFFQDFLNRPFVFFGTLAFLMTIPLALTSNSVSMKFLGRWWKKLHSMITPIILLSLAHYFFHKAGKNDFFWPFMATVVFGILYVAKKWDYLGARKS
;
A
#
# COMPACT_ATOMS: atom_id res chain seq x y z
N MET A 1 19.57 19.60 14.80
CA MET A 1 18.33 19.26 14.03
C MET A 1 18.53 18.21 12.92
N GLY A 2 19.75 17.93 12.45
CA GLY A 2 20.02 16.87 11.45
C GLY A 2 19.73 15.45 11.95
N ASN A 3 20.14 15.10 13.17
CA ASN A 3 19.98 13.74 13.73
C ASN A 3 18.52 13.25 13.73
N ARG A 4 17.54 14.06 14.14
CA ARG A 4 16.13 13.65 14.27
C ARG A 4 15.52 13.14 12.94
N LYS A 5 15.94 13.71 11.81
CA LYS A 5 15.49 13.25 10.47
C LYS A 5 16.04 11.87 10.13
N HIS A 6 17.30 11.61 10.46
CA HIS A 6 17.95 10.33 10.18
C HIS A 6 17.38 9.20 11.06
N TRP A 7 17.10 9.48 12.34
CA TRP A 7 16.48 8.51 13.24
C TRP A 7 15.08 8.11 12.77
N LEU A 8 14.18 9.07 12.50
CA LEU A 8 12.82 8.77 12.03
C LEU A 8 12.81 7.93 10.74
N LYS A 9 13.67 8.28 9.78
CA LYS A 9 13.78 7.54 8.53
C LYS A 9 14.30 6.12 8.76
N ARG A 10 15.30 5.93 9.62
CA ARG A 10 15.82 4.60 9.97
C ARG A 10 14.78 3.76 10.71
N SER A 11 14.05 4.35 11.66
CA SER A 11 12.99 3.65 12.40
C SER A 11 11.86 3.20 11.48
N LEU A 12 11.37 4.07 10.58
CA LEU A 12 10.34 3.70 9.61
C LEU A 12 10.85 2.69 8.57
N PHE A 13 12.12 2.74 8.21
CA PHE A 13 12.74 1.73 7.35
C PHE A 13 12.73 0.37 8.03
N ILE A 14 13.23 0.28 9.28
CA ILE A 14 13.24 -0.96 10.06
C ILE A 14 11.81 -1.47 10.21
N TRP A 15 10.85 -0.61 10.56
CA TRP A 15 9.45 -0.97 10.70
C TRP A 15 8.82 -1.48 9.39
N ALA A 16 9.18 -0.91 8.24
CA ALA A 16 8.69 -1.38 6.94
C ALA A 16 9.34 -2.70 6.51
N VAL A 17 10.54 -3.03 6.97
CA VAL A 17 11.28 -4.25 6.61
C VAL A 17 11.00 -5.39 7.59
N LEU A 18 10.71 -5.09 8.86
CA LEU A 18 10.45 -6.05 9.92
C LEU A 18 9.39 -7.11 9.54
N PRO A 19 8.25 -6.75 8.90
CA PRO A 19 7.26 -7.74 8.51
C PRO A 19 7.81 -8.79 7.54
N LEU A 20 8.72 -8.40 6.65
CA LEU A 20 9.35 -9.31 5.70
C LEU A 20 10.34 -10.26 6.39
N PHE A 21 11.14 -9.76 7.33
CA PHE A 21 12.00 -10.63 8.15
C PHE A 21 11.18 -11.62 8.97
N TYR A 22 10.08 -11.17 9.57
CA TYR A 22 9.17 -12.04 10.31
C TYR A 22 8.58 -13.14 9.40
N LEU A 23 8.15 -12.79 8.19
CA LEU A 23 7.65 -13.76 7.23
C LEU A 23 8.72 -14.81 6.86
N VAL A 24 9.96 -14.38 6.60
CA VAL A 24 11.08 -15.28 6.31
C VAL A 24 11.37 -16.20 7.48
N PHE A 25 11.31 -15.69 8.71
CA PHE A 25 11.46 -16.49 9.92
C PHE A 25 10.37 -17.57 10.01
N LEU A 26 9.09 -17.22 9.83
CA LEU A 26 8.00 -18.20 9.84
C LEU A 26 8.13 -19.25 8.74
N ILE A 27 8.58 -18.85 7.55
CA ILE A 27 8.88 -19.80 6.45
C ILE A 27 9.99 -20.76 6.88
N ALA A 28 11.07 -20.26 7.49
CA ALA A 28 12.21 -21.07 7.88
C ALA A 28 11.91 -22.03 9.04
N THR A 29 11.02 -21.66 9.96
CA THR A 29 10.60 -22.50 11.09
C THR A 29 9.41 -23.40 10.77
N GLY A 30 8.78 -23.22 9.61
CA GLY A 30 7.56 -23.94 9.23
C GLY A 30 6.30 -23.51 10.00
N ASP A 31 6.35 -22.38 10.71
CA ASP A 31 5.28 -21.90 11.60
C ASP A 31 4.27 -20.97 10.88
N LEU A 32 3.77 -21.42 9.73
CA LEU A 32 2.81 -20.66 8.90
C LEU A 32 1.36 -21.09 9.10
N GLY A 33 1.12 -22.08 9.97
CA GLY A 33 -0.19 -22.68 10.21
C GLY A 33 -0.63 -23.65 9.13
N ALA A 34 -1.93 -23.95 9.09
CA ALA A 34 -2.50 -25.02 8.27
C ALA A 34 -2.46 -24.76 6.76
N ASN A 35 -2.58 -23.49 6.33
CA ASN A 35 -2.56 -23.07 4.93
C ASN A 35 -1.43 -22.03 4.69
N PRO A 36 -0.17 -22.46 4.54
CA PRO A 36 0.98 -21.57 4.44
C PRO A 36 0.89 -20.54 3.31
N GLN A 37 0.42 -20.97 2.13
CA GLN A 37 0.30 -20.13 0.93
C GLN A 37 -0.71 -19.00 1.18
N GLU A 38 -1.90 -19.36 1.66
CA GLU A 38 -2.97 -18.41 1.99
C GLU A 38 -2.50 -17.42 3.07
N PHE A 39 -1.74 -17.89 4.07
CA PHE A 39 -1.16 -17.02 5.10
C PHE A 39 -0.20 -16.00 4.49
N ILE A 40 0.75 -16.45 3.66
CA ILE A 40 1.75 -15.58 3.01
C ILE A 40 1.05 -14.49 2.18
N GLU A 41 0.08 -14.87 1.34
CA GLU A 41 -0.65 -13.92 0.50
C GLU A 41 -1.38 -12.86 1.31
N ARG A 42 -2.12 -13.29 2.34
CA ARG A 42 -2.88 -12.40 3.22
C ARG A 42 -1.99 -11.48 4.02
N TYR A 43 -0.87 -12.01 4.51
CA TYR A 43 0.10 -11.25 5.27
C TYR A 43 0.74 -10.15 4.41
N LEU A 44 1.19 -10.49 3.20
CA LEU A 44 1.75 -9.53 2.24
C LEU A 44 0.71 -8.49 1.80
N GLY A 45 -0.53 -8.91 1.55
CA GLY A 45 -1.63 -8.01 1.19
C GLY A 45 -1.96 -7.02 2.32
N THR A 46 -1.98 -7.50 3.57
CA THR A 46 -2.20 -6.65 4.75
C THR A 46 -1.07 -5.64 4.94
N CYS A 47 0.20 -6.09 4.84
CA CYS A 47 1.36 -5.20 4.91
C CYS A 47 1.32 -4.13 3.81
N THR A 48 0.95 -4.51 2.59
CA THR A 48 0.78 -3.59 1.46
C THR A 48 -0.23 -2.48 1.78
N LEU A 49 -1.42 -2.85 2.25
CA LEU A 49 -2.49 -1.90 2.57
C LEU A 49 -2.08 -0.97 3.73
N VAL A 50 -1.47 -1.51 4.78
CA VAL A 50 -0.97 -0.71 5.91
C VAL A 50 0.08 0.30 5.45
N LEU A 51 1.09 -0.12 4.67
CA LEU A 51 2.13 0.78 4.15
C LEU A 51 1.54 1.85 3.22
N LEU A 52 0.51 1.52 2.45
CA LEU A 52 -0.18 2.46 1.58
C LEU A 52 -0.94 3.52 2.39
N LEU A 53 -1.65 3.12 3.44
CA LEU A 53 -2.34 4.02 4.37
C LEU A 53 -1.35 4.90 5.14
N VAL A 54 -0.20 4.37 5.58
CA VAL A 54 0.87 5.16 6.21
C VAL A 54 1.47 6.16 5.21
N THR A 55 1.71 5.75 3.96
CA THR A 55 2.17 6.67 2.91
C THR A 55 1.18 7.81 2.68
N TYR A 56 -0.11 7.52 2.72
CA TYR A 56 -1.17 8.52 2.60
C TYR A 56 -1.23 9.44 3.82
N SER A 57 -1.14 8.91 5.04
CA SER A 57 -1.23 9.66 6.29
C SER A 57 -0.10 10.69 6.44
N ILE A 58 1.11 10.37 5.97
CA ILE A 58 2.24 11.32 5.94
C ILE A 58 1.90 12.57 5.09
N SER A 59 0.99 12.45 4.13
CA SER A 59 0.58 13.56 3.24
C SER A 59 -0.47 14.49 3.84
N VAL A 60 -1.05 14.14 4.99
CA VAL A 60 -2.02 14.96 5.72
C VAL A 60 -1.25 16.07 6.46
N LYS A 61 -1.65 17.34 6.30
CA LYS A 61 -0.96 18.51 6.89
C LYS A 61 -1.20 18.64 8.39
N LEU A 62 -2.11 17.90 9.02
CA LEU A 62 -2.17 17.77 10.48
C LEU A 62 -0.80 17.41 11.10
N ASN A 63 0.12 16.83 10.33
CA ASN A 63 1.51 16.59 10.71
C ASN A 63 2.40 17.84 10.81
N LYS A 64 1.85 19.06 10.93
CA LYS A 64 2.66 20.27 11.27
C LYS A 64 3.52 20.08 12.53
N ALA A 65 3.13 19.16 13.41
CA ALA A 65 3.92 18.75 14.58
C ALA A 65 5.22 18.00 14.22
N ILE A 66 5.30 17.33 13.07
CA ILE A 66 6.46 16.54 12.64
C ILE A 66 6.77 16.79 11.15
N PRO A 67 7.28 17.99 10.79
CA PRO A 67 7.57 18.36 9.40
C PRO A 67 8.62 17.46 8.75
N HIS A 68 9.33 16.65 9.54
CA HIS A 68 10.33 15.70 9.06
C HIS A 68 9.72 14.41 8.48
N LEU A 69 8.46 14.06 8.77
CA LEU A 69 7.85 12.83 8.22
C LEU A 69 7.77 12.84 6.70
N ILE A 70 7.64 14.01 6.07
CA ILE A 70 7.52 14.12 4.62
C ILE A 70 8.73 13.55 3.87
N CYS A 71 9.93 13.57 4.48
CA CYS A 71 11.13 12.99 3.86
C CYS A 71 11.08 11.45 3.81
N CYS A 72 10.25 10.83 4.65
CA CYS A 72 10.06 9.38 4.71
C CYS A 72 8.98 8.91 3.73
N ARG A 73 8.08 9.79 3.26
CA ARG A 73 6.94 9.44 2.39
C ARG A 73 7.34 8.60 1.19
N ARG A 74 8.40 9.02 0.47
CA ARG A 74 8.87 8.29 -0.72
C ARG A 74 9.32 6.88 -0.37
N MET A 75 10.07 6.74 0.71
CA MET A 75 10.61 5.46 1.14
C MET A 75 9.48 4.49 1.51
N VAL A 76 8.50 4.93 2.31
CA VAL A 76 7.35 4.09 2.69
C VAL A 76 6.50 3.74 1.45
N GLY A 77 6.31 4.68 0.52
CA GLY A 77 5.59 4.41 -0.73
C GLY A 77 6.28 3.37 -1.62
N ILE A 78 7.62 3.39 -1.69
CA ILE A 78 8.37 2.35 -2.42
C ILE A 78 8.24 1.00 -1.71
N PHE A 79 8.31 0.95 -0.38
CA PHE A 79 8.06 -0.30 0.35
C PHE A 79 6.66 -0.84 0.11
N SER A 80 5.61 0.00 0.13
CA SER A 80 4.26 -0.42 -0.23
C SER A 80 4.21 -1.07 -1.61
N PHE A 81 4.91 -0.52 -2.61
CA PHE A 81 5.01 -1.12 -3.93
C PHE A 81 5.78 -2.47 -3.94
N VAL A 82 6.88 -2.58 -3.20
CA VAL A 82 7.65 -3.83 -3.06
C VAL A 82 6.79 -4.94 -2.46
N TYR A 83 6.06 -4.66 -1.37
CA TYR A 83 5.13 -5.64 -0.78
C TYR A 83 4.01 -6.00 -1.73
N MET A 84 3.53 -5.05 -2.55
CA MET A 84 2.50 -5.33 -3.53
C MET A 84 2.99 -6.22 -4.67
N ILE A 85 4.25 -6.05 -5.10
CA ILE A 85 4.92 -6.99 -6.03
C ILE A 85 4.92 -8.39 -5.40
N PHE A 86 5.42 -8.54 -4.17
CA PHE A 86 5.44 -9.85 -3.53
C PHE A 86 4.06 -10.45 -3.35
N HIS A 87 3.06 -9.66 -2.99
CA HIS A 87 1.67 -10.10 -2.90
C HIS A 87 1.14 -10.60 -4.26
N PHE A 88 1.35 -9.83 -5.33
CA PHE A 88 0.90 -10.19 -6.67
C PHE A 88 1.61 -11.44 -7.22
N PHE A 89 2.93 -11.55 -7.01
CA PHE A 89 3.67 -12.74 -7.41
C PHE A 89 3.32 -13.96 -6.55
N ALA A 90 3.10 -13.79 -5.25
CA ALA A 90 2.62 -14.88 -4.39
C ALA A 90 1.30 -15.45 -4.93
N TYR A 91 0.35 -14.59 -5.28
CA TYR A 91 -0.90 -14.99 -5.92
C TYR A 91 -0.69 -15.75 -7.24
N ILE A 92 0.14 -15.23 -8.15
CA ILE A 92 0.43 -15.91 -9.41
C ILE A 92 1.11 -17.26 -9.20
N ILE A 93 2.01 -17.37 -8.23
CA ILE A 93 2.77 -18.58 -7.95
C ILE A 93 1.88 -19.63 -7.28
N PHE A 94 1.18 -19.26 -6.22
CA PHE A 94 0.47 -20.22 -5.37
C PHE A 94 -0.89 -20.62 -5.93
N GLU A 95 -1.65 -19.68 -6.47
CA GLU A 95 -2.99 -19.99 -7.01
C GLU A 95 -2.94 -20.50 -8.45
N HIS A 96 -1.96 -20.03 -9.24
CA HIS A 96 -1.92 -20.29 -10.68
C HIS A 96 -0.68 -21.02 -11.17
N SER A 97 0.35 -21.26 -10.33
CA SER A 97 1.61 -21.90 -10.74
C SER A 97 2.22 -21.28 -12.02
N PHE A 98 2.11 -19.96 -12.18
CA PHE A 98 2.48 -19.19 -13.39
C PHE A 98 1.68 -19.47 -14.67
N VAL A 99 0.55 -20.17 -14.61
CA VAL A 99 -0.36 -20.36 -15.75
C VAL A 99 -1.16 -19.07 -15.98
N MET A 100 -0.68 -18.24 -16.91
CA MET A 100 -1.28 -16.91 -17.17
C MET A 100 -2.73 -16.99 -17.66
N ALA A 101 -3.12 -18.07 -18.34
CA ALA A 101 -4.50 -18.24 -18.82
C ALA A 101 -5.51 -18.26 -17.67
N ASP A 102 -5.19 -18.98 -16.60
CA ASP A 102 -6.04 -19.10 -15.40
C ASP A 102 -6.11 -17.77 -14.65
N PHE A 103 -4.98 -17.05 -14.57
CA PHE A 103 -4.94 -15.69 -14.05
C PHE A 103 -5.90 -14.77 -14.82
N PHE A 104 -5.91 -14.81 -16.16
CA PHE A 104 -6.79 -13.96 -16.97
C PHE A 104 -8.27 -14.32 -16.79
N GLN A 105 -8.59 -15.60 -16.63
CA GLN A 105 -9.95 -16.03 -16.27
C GLN A 105 -10.37 -15.42 -14.93
N ASP A 106 -9.51 -15.49 -13.92
CA ASP A 106 -9.80 -14.92 -12.60
C ASP A 106 -9.87 -13.40 -12.64
N PHE A 107 -9.02 -12.72 -13.41
CA PHE A 107 -9.04 -11.28 -13.59
C PHE A 107 -10.37 -10.77 -14.14
N LEU A 108 -11.01 -11.52 -15.04
CA LEU A 108 -12.28 -11.14 -15.64
C LEU A 108 -13.48 -11.54 -14.78
N ASN A 109 -13.39 -12.66 -14.06
CA ASN A 109 -14.54 -13.27 -13.39
C ASN A 109 -14.58 -13.03 -11.88
N ARG A 110 -13.46 -12.65 -11.23
CA ARG A 110 -13.38 -12.45 -9.79
C ARG A 110 -13.18 -10.97 -9.44
N PRO A 111 -14.17 -10.32 -8.79
CA PRO A 111 -14.08 -8.91 -8.43
C PRO A 111 -12.83 -8.54 -7.64
N PHE A 112 -12.43 -9.37 -6.65
CA PHE A 112 -11.23 -9.08 -5.87
C PHE A 112 -9.98 -9.07 -6.75
N VAL A 113 -9.81 -10.04 -7.66
CA VAL A 113 -8.65 -10.10 -8.57
C VAL A 113 -8.61 -8.89 -9.50
N PHE A 114 -9.77 -8.51 -10.05
CA PHE A 114 -9.90 -7.33 -10.89
C PHE A 114 -9.45 -6.04 -10.18
N PHE A 115 -10.03 -5.76 -9.01
CA PHE A 115 -9.71 -4.54 -8.25
C PHE A 115 -8.25 -4.53 -7.76
N GLY A 116 -7.74 -5.69 -7.32
CA GLY A 116 -6.36 -5.83 -6.87
C GLY A 116 -5.35 -5.60 -7.99
N THR A 117 -5.59 -6.21 -9.15
CA THR A 117 -4.75 -6.04 -10.35
C THR A 117 -4.76 -4.59 -10.84
N LEU A 118 -5.94 -3.97 -10.89
CA LEU A 118 -6.04 -2.56 -11.30
C LEU A 118 -5.28 -1.63 -10.34
N ALA A 119 -5.40 -1.85 -9.03
CA ALA A 119 -4.64 -1.10 -8.02
C ALA A 119 -3.12 -1.29 -8.22
N PHE A 120 -2.67 -2.53 -8.44
CA PHE A 120 -1.29 -2.88 -8.72
C PHE A 120 -0.76 -2.13 -9.95
N LEU A 121 -1.44 -2.25 -11.10
CA LEU A 121 -1.05 -1.59 -12.34
C LEU A 121 -0.98 -0.07 -12.20
N MET A 122 -1.91 0.54 -11.46
CA MET A 122 -1.90 1.99 -11.20
C MET A 122 -0.72 2.44 -10.33
N THR A 123 -0.14 1.59 -9.48
CA THR A 123 1.05 1.97 -8.70
C THR A 123 2.36 1.91 -9.49
N ILE A 124 2.43 1.12 -10.56
CA ILE A 124 3.65 1.01 -11.39
C ILE A 124 4.17 2.40 -11.82
N PRO A 125 3.37 3.27 -12.47
CA PRO A 125 3.86 4.59 -12.85
C PRO A 125 4.24 5.44 -11.63
N LEU A 126 3.54 5.32 -10.50
CA LEU A 126 3.89 6.04 -9.27
C LEU A 126 5.26 5.60 -8.73
N ALA A 127 5.56 4.30 -8.75
CA ALA A 127 6.84 3.77 -8.31
C ALA A 127 7.97 4.21 -9.26
N LEU A 128 7.77 4.10 -10.57
CA LEU A 128 8.75 4.52 -11.58
C LEU A 128 9.05 6.03 -11.50
N THR A 129 8.05 6.87 -11.20
CA THR A 129 8.23 8.32 -11.05
C THR A 129 8.57 8.76 -9.63
N SER A 130 8.87 7.84 -8.71
CA SER A 130 9.26 8.14 -7.33
C SER A 130 10.73 8.55 -7.19
N ASN A 131 11.24 9.37 -8.11
CA ASN A 131 12.64 9.83 -8.12
C ASN A 131 12.73 11.36 -8.35
N SER A 132 13.89 11.95 -8.07
CA SER A 132 14.10 13.40 -8.23
C SER A 132 14.09 13.90 -9.66
N VAL A 133 14.44 13.04 -10.62
CA VAL A 133 14.46 13.40 -12.04
C VAL A 133 13.03 13.57 -12.56
N SER A 134 12.18 12.57 -12.36
CA SER A 134 10.76 12.60 -12.76
C SER A 134 9.99 13.73 -12.08
N MET A 135 10.29 14.05 -10.81
CA MET A 135 9.68 15.21 -10.13
C MET A 135 9.99 16.53 -10.84
N LYS A 136 11.23 16.72 -11.29
CA LYS A 136 11.66 17.93 -12.00
C LYS A 136 11.10 17.97 -13.42
N PHE A 137 11.15 16.84 -14.13
CA PHE A 137 10.73 16.74 -15.53
C PHE A 137 9.21 16.89 -15.72
N LEU A 138 8.40 16.21 -14.89
CA LEU A 138 6.93 16.21 -15.03
C LEU A 138 6.26 17.42 -14.38
N GLY A 139 6.93 18.10 -13.45
CA GLY A 139 6.44 19.31 -12.78
C GLY A 139 5.03 19.14 -12.19
N ARG A 140 4.05 19.90 -12.68
CA ARG A 140 2.64 19.84 -12.20
C ARG A 140 1.98 18.48 -12.45
N TRP A 141 2.35 17.79 -13.54
CA TRP A 141 1.80 16.48 -13.89
C TRP A 141 2.25 15.40 -12.92
N TRP A 142 3.43 15.55 -12.30
CA TRP A 142 3.89 14.66 -11.24
C TRP A 142 2.91 14.65 -10.06
N LYS A 143 2.43 15.83 -9.65
CA LYS A 143 1.44 15.93 -8.56
C LYS A 143 0.10 15.31 -8.95
N LYS A 144 -0.32 15.44 -10.22
CA LYS A 144 -1.54 14.81 -10.74
C LYS A 144 -1.41 13.29 -10.78
N LEU A 145 -0.27 12.76 -11.23
CA LEU A 145 0.01 11.33 -11.22
C LEU A 145 0.00 10.77 -9.79
N HIS A 146 0.75 11.40 -8.87
CA HIS A 146 0.80 10.94 -7.48
C HIS A 146 -0.47 11.22 -6.66
N SER A 147 -1.47 11.93 -7.20
CA SER A 147 -2.79 12.01 -6.56
C SER A 147 -3.59 10.71 -6.73
N MET A 148 -3.21 9.87 -7.70
CA MET A 148 -3.78 8.54 -7.95
C MET A 148 -3.61 7.58 -6.76
N ILE A 149 -2.77 7.91 -5.76
CA ILE A 149 -2.76 7.17 -4.49
C ILE A 149 -4.15 7.06 -3.85
N THR A 150 -5.02 8.05 -4.05
CA THR A 150 -6.39 8.04 -3.50
C THR A 150 -7.26 6.96 -4.17
N PRO A 151 -7.44 6.94 -5.51
CA PRO A 151 -8.15 5.84 -6.15
C PRO A 151 -7.47 4.48 -5.97
N ILE A 152 -6.13 4.41 -5.87
CA ILE A 152 -5.43 3.15 -5.58
C ILE A 152 -5.86 2.59 -4.23
N ILE A 153 -5.94 3.41 -3.18
CA ILE A 153 -6.42 2.96 -1.86
C ILE A 153 -7.87 2.48 -1.95
N LEU A 154 -8.74 3.20 -2.66
CA LEU A 154 -10.14 2.78 -2.84
C LEU A 154 -10.23 1.41 -3.54
N LEU A 155 -9.43 1.18 -4.58
CA LEU A 155 -9.35 -0.12 -5.26
C LEU A 155 -8.80 -1.21 -4.33
N SER A 156 -7.77 -0.92 -3.54
CA SER A 156 -7.23 -1.86 -2.54
C SER A 156 -8.25 -2.21 -1.45
N LEU A 157 -9.05 -1.25 -1.00
CA LEU A 157 -10.15 -1.50 -0.05
C LEU A 157 -11.26 -2.34 -0.68
N ALA A 158 -11.63 -2.06 -1.94
CA ALA A 158 -12.60 -2.87 -2.68
C ALA A 158 -12.10 -4.31 -2.87
N HIS A 159 -10.85 -4.48 -3.30
CA HIS A 159 -10.18 -5.77 -3.38
C HIS A 159 -10.26 -6.53 -2.04
N TYR A 160 -9.90 -5.87 -0.94
CA TYR A 160 -9.89 -6.49 0.39
C TYR A 160 -11.30 -6.87 0.86
N PHE A 161 -12.29 -6.00 0.61
CA PHE A 161 -13.68 -6.26 0.91
C PHE A 161 -14.21 -7.48 0.15
N PHE A 162 -14.03 -7.56 -1.18
CA PHE A 162 -14.52 -8.69 -1.96
C PHE A 162 -13.82 -10.00 -1.61
N HIS A 163 -12.52 -9.97 -1.29
CA HIS A 163 -11.81 -11.17 -0.83
C HIS A 163 -12.39 -11.70 0.49
N LYS A 164 -12.70 -10.79 1.42
CA LYS A 164 -13.21 -11.16 2.75
C LYS A 164 -14.72 -11.41 2.80
N ALA A 165 -15.49 -10.85 1.86
CA ALA A 165 -16.93 -11.06 1.75
C ALA A 165 -17.28 -12.54 1.58
N GLY A 166 -16.47 -13.30 0.83
CA GLY A 166 -16.66 -14.75 0.67
C GLY A 166 -16.49 -15.56 1.96
N LYS A 167 -15.95 -14.96 3.03
CA LYS A 167 -15.76 -15.59 4.35
C LYS A 167 -16.57 -14.93 5.47
N ASN A 168 -17.48 -14.00 5.14
CA ASN A 168 -18.25 -13.20 6.10
C ASN A 168 -17.39 -12.47 7.16
N ASP A 169 -16.15 -12.12 6.84
CA ASP A 169 -15.20 -11.45 7.75
C ASP A 169 -15.03 -9.97 7.38
N PHE A 170 -15.97 -9.13 7.78
CA PHE A 170 -16.01 -7.72 7.37
C PHE A 170 -15.28 -6.76 8.32
N PHE A 171 -14.82 -7.24 9.48
CA PHE A 171 -14.27 -6.37 10.52
C PHE A 171 -13.04 -5.59 10.03
N TRP A 172 -12.05 -6.29 9.49
CA TRP A 172 -10.80 -5.66 9.05
C TRP A 172 -10.96 -4.75 7.81
N PRO A 173 -11.70 -5.13 6.76
CA PRO A 173 -12.02 -4.22 5.65
C PRO A 173 -12.75 -2.96 6.12
N PHE A 174 -13.69 -3.10 7.06
CA PHE A 174 -14.42 -1.96 7.62
C PHE A 174 -13.47 -1.01 8.36
N MET A 175 -12.63 -1.54 9.26
CA MET A 175 -11.66 -0.72 10.01
C MET A 175 -10.67 0.01 9.09
N ALA A 176 -10.16 -0.66 8.06
CA ALA A 176 -9.28 -0.03 7.07
C ALA A 176 -10.00 1.12 6.31
N THR A 177 -11.28 0.93 5.99
CA THR A 177 -12.12 1.95 5.34
C THR A 177 -12.37 3.15 6.25
N VAL A 178 -12.64 2.93 7.54
CA VAL A 178 -12.80 4.00 8.53
C VAL A 178 -11.51 4.80 8.67
N VAL A 179 -10.36 4.13 8.81
CA VAL A 179 -9.04 4.79 8.88
C VAL A 179 -8.79 5.63 7.64
N PHE A 180 -9.03 5.09 6.45
CA PHE A 180 -8.89 5.85 5.21
C PHE A 180 -9.85 7.05 5.15
N GLY A 181 -11.11 6.88 5.56
CA GLY A 181 -12.11 7.95 5.60
C GLY A 181 -11.69 9.12 6.48
N ILE A 182 -11.18 8.83 7.69
CA ILE A 182 -10.63 9.83 8.61
C ILE A 182 -9.46 10.57 7.95
N LEU A 183 -8.50 9.84 7.39
CA LEU A 183 -7.34 10.44 6.71
C LEU A 183 -7.75 11.29 5.49
N TYR A 184 -8.74 10.86 4.73
CA TYR A 184 -9.25 11.56 3.56
C TYR A 184 -9.91 12.88 3.95
N VAL A 185 -10.78 12.86 4.95
CA VAL A 185 -11.45 14.07 5.49
C VAL A 185 -10.42 15.03 6.05
N ALA A 186 -9.48 14.55 6.87
CA ALA A 186 -8.40 15.37 7.44
C ALA A 186 -7.59 16.07 6.33
N LYS A 187 -7.19 15.31 5.29
CA LYS A 187 -6.46 15.86 4.14
C LYS A 187 -7.26 16.93 3.40
N LYS A 188 -8.56 16.69 3.15
CA LYS A 188 -9.46 17.65 2.49
C LYS A 188 -9.63 18.94 3.30
N TRP A 189 -9.81 18.82 4.61
CA TRP A 189 -9.93 19.96 5.52
C TRP A 189 -8.68 20.85 5.46
N ASP A 190 -7.50 20.22 5.48
CA ASP A 190 -6.21 20.90 5.35
C ASP A 190 -6.06 21.67 4.03
N TYR A 191 -6.60 21.15 2.93
CA TYR A 191 -6.62 21.85 1.64
C TYR A 191 -7.54 23.07 1.65
N LEU A 192 -8.71 22.96 2.29
CA LEU A 192 -9.68 24.06 2.37
C LEU A 192 -9.18 25.18 3.29
N GLY A 193 -8.59 24.85 4.43
CA GLY A 193 -8.01 25.83 5.35
C GLY A 193 -6.87 26.63 4.73
N ALA A 194 -6.03 25.99 3.92
CA ALA A 194 -4.92 26.66 3.23
C ALA A 194 -5.34 27.57 2.06
N ARG A 195 -6.61 27.53 1.62
CA ARG A 195 -7.14 28.42 0.58
C ARG A 195 -7.76 29.69 1.16
N LYS A 196 -8.04 29.71 2.47
CA LYS A 196 -8.64 30.83 3.20
C LYS A 196 -7.60 31.76 3.86
N SER A 197 -6.33 31.35 3.90
CA SER A 197 -5.18 32.11 4.41
C SER A 197 -4.36 32.68 3.26
#